data_AF-A0A955LGU3-F1
#
_entry.id   AF-A0A955LGU3-F1
#
_cell.length_a   1.000
_cell.length_b   1.000
_cell.length_c   1.000
_cell.angle_alpha   90.00
_cell.angle_beta   90.00
_cell.angle_gamma   90.00
#
_symmetry.space_group_name_H-M   'P 1'
#
loop_
_entity.id
_entity.type
_entity.pdbx_description
1 polymer ?
#
loop_
_entity_poly.entity_id
_entity_poly.type
_entity_poly.pdbx_seq_one_letter_code
_entity_poly.pdbx_strand_id
1 'polypeptide(L)'
;MGIRKNNFGGFAGIEILLVVALIGVLGSGTIVVSDTAVPGDLLYSVDTSVEELQERFITDPEAKLEFRLKQAEERADELATLEKEIQSVAEDVSHQELDVALNDSQYSYDKAEELVASITSSVETSNTSSSNEKLYRLEQLLQHLQQTQQVHRAVLAKLKPKVENPEILAKILALENEVLQRVRIEEEIDPDTGDLVSRIKVYKIDPSGEEELILDLREDNFSSALENEPDEEIVVVSQDDSALYEANLEDLVTDKVSVTPVITKEIEETPHEIEQKRPEVANVYEIQWRQGEFNVKAKEIFSGDTIEFVNQSDSAIKLASDQDFSSTQLEFDEIPGNGGTYRHQFSTAGRWVLNLVGTDHYVKILVR
;
A
#
# COMPACT_ATOMS: atom_id res chain seq x y z
N MET A 1 8.07 -65.83 -14.85
CA MET A 1 7.45 -64.53 -14.56
C MET A 1 8.25 -63.91 -13.43
N GLY A 2 9.11 -62.93 -13.73
CA GLY A 2 10.01 -62.32 -12.77
C GLY A 2 10.16 -60.83 -13.08
N ILE A 3 9.53 -59.99 -12.27
CA ILE A 3 9.57 -58.53 -12.37
C ILE A 3 10.85 -58.07 -11.66
N ARG A 4 11.76 -57.43 -12.41
CA ARG A 4 12.92 -56.74 -11.83
C ARG A 4 12.45 -55.40 -11.24
N LYS A 5 12.76 -55.18 -9.96
CA LYS A 5 12.65 -53.87 -9.31
C LYS A 5 13.87 -53.04 -9.70
N ASN A 6 13.65 -51.88 -10.33
CA ASN A 6 14.71 -50.91 -10.58
C ASN A 6 14.78 -49.96 -9.38
N ASN A 7 15.87 -50.02 -8.63
CA ASN A 7 16.18 -49.05 -7.58
C ASN A 7 16.79 -47.82 -8.24
N PHE A 8 15.95 -46.83 -8.56
CA PHE A 8 16.37 -45.52 -9.05
C PHE A 8 16.13 -44.48 -7.94
N GLY A 9 16.84 -44.63 -6.82
CA GLY A 9 16.77 -43.72 -5.69
C GLY A 9 18.15 -43.59 -5.08
N GLY A 10 18.82 -42.45 -5.27
CA GLY A 10 20.10 -42.19 -4.62
C GLY A 10 20.96 -41.06 -5.17
N PHE A 11 20.74 -40.56 -6.39
CA PHE A 11 21.67 -39.59 -7.00
C PHE A 11 21.12 -38.17 -7.21
N ALA A 12 19.80 -37.96 -7.22
CA ALA A 12 19.22 -36.63 -7.44
C ALA A 12 19.47 -35.61 -6.31
N GLY A 13 19.76 -36.07 -5.08
CA GLY A 13 20.01 -35.17 -3.93
C GLY A 13 21.44 -34.64 -3.83
N ILE A 14 22.41 -35.32 -4.47
CA ILE A 14 23.84 -34.95 -4.38
C ILE A 14 24.20 -33.85 -5.39
N GLU A 15 23.52 -33.82 -6.54
CA GLU A 15 23.78 -32.82 -7.59
C GLU A 15 23.30 -31.42 -7.17
N ILE A 16 22.14 -31.29 -6.51
CA ILE A 16 21.62 -30.01 -5.99
C ILE A 16 22.55 -29.43 -4.90
N LEU A 17 23.05 -30.29 -3.99
CA LEU A 17 24.00 -29.89 -2.95
C LEU A 17 25.35 -29.41 -3.51
N LEU A 18 25.79 -29.98 -4.64
CA LEU A 18 27.01 -29.54 -5.33
C LEU A 18 26.82 -28.20 -6.04
N VAL A 19 25.64 -27.91 -6.59
CA VAL A 19 25.33 -26.59 -7.18
C VAL A 19 25.28 -25.51 -6.09
N VAL A 20 24.60 -25.76 -4.97
CA VAL A 20 24.56 -24.83 -3.83
C VAL A 20 25.95 -24.62 -3.20
N ALA A 21 26.75 -25.69 -3.07
CA ALA A 21 28.13 -25.58 -2.60
C ALA A 21 29.05 -24.85 -3.59
N LEU A 22 28.81 -24.98 -4.90
CA LEU A 22 29.56 -24.27 -5.93
C LEU A 22 29.23 -22.77 -5.95
N ILE A 23 27.95 -22.41 -5.73
CA ILE A 23 27.50 -21.01 -5.57
C ILE A 23 28.08 -20.40 -4.29
N GLY A 24 28.19 -21.18 -3.20
CA GLY A 24 28.82 -20.75 -1.95
C GLY A 24 30.34 -20.47 -2.06
N VAL A 25 31.04 -21.11 -3.00
CA VAL A 25 32.49 -20.92 -3.23
C VAL A 25 32.78 -19.79 -4.23
N LEU A 26 31.82 -19.43 -5.10
CA LEU A 26 31.91 -18.32 -6.05
C LEU A 26 31.27 -17.00 -5.55
N GLY A 27 31.14 -16.87 -4.23
CA GLY A 27 31.17 -15.61 -3.46
C GLY A 27 30.37 -14.44 -4.02
N SER A 28 29.18 -14.21 -3.48
CA SER A 28 28.35 -12.98 -3.59
C SER A 28 27.91 -12.52 -4.99
N GLY A 29 28.69 -12.73 -6.05
CA GLY A 29 28.39 -12.23 -7.39
C GLY A 29 27.31 -13.04 -8.13
N THR A 30 27.15 -14.32 -7.83
CA THR A 30 26.12 -15.16 -8.47
C THR A 30 24.73 -14.88 -7.91
N ILE A 31 24.63 -14.47 -6.65
CA ILE A 31 23.36 -14.11 -5.99
C ILE A 31 22.84 -12.79 -6.55
N VAL A 32 23.72 -11.81 -6.79
CA VAL A 32 23.33 -10.51 -7.36
C VAL A 32 22.87 -10.61 -8.81
N VAL A 33 23.37 -11.60 -9.57
CA VAL A 33 22.97 -11.80 -10.98
C VAL A 33 21.71 -12.65 -11.12
N SER A 34 21.37 -13.48 -10.11
CA SER A 34 20.10 -14.23 -10.13
C SER A 34 18.89 -13.38 -9.79
N ASP A 35 19.05 -12.36 -8.94
CA ASP A 35 18.02 -11.38 -8.52
C ASP A 35 17.48 -10.51 -9.68
N THR A 36 18.08 -10.63 -10.88
CA THR A 36 17.61 -9.95 -12.10
C THR A 36 17.19 -10.92 -13.20
N ALA A 37 17.13 -12.22 -12.90
CA ALA A 37 16.81 -13.24 -13.90
C ALA A 37 15.31 -13.24 -14.16
N VAL A 38 14.90 -13.22 -15.44
CA VAL A 38 13.49 -13.32 -15.82
C VAL A 38 13.11 -14.75 -16.20
N PRO A 39 11.82 -15.12 -16.23
CA PRO A 39 11.37 -16.41 -16.75
C PRO A 39 11.96 -16.71 -18.13
N GLY A 40 12.68 -17.84 -18.25
CA GLY A 40 13.45 -18.20 -19.45
C GLY A 40 14.97 -18.15 -19.24
N ASP A 41 15.43 -17.33 -18.31
CA ASP A 41 16.83 -17.27 -17.93
C ASP A 41 17.28 -18.53 -17.17
N LEU A 42 18.54 -18.92 -17.39
CA LEU A 42 19.14 -20.09 -16.73
C LEU A 42 19.08 -19.99 -15.19
N LEU A 43 19.17 -18.79 -14.65
CA LEU A 43 19.22 -18.54 -13.21
C LEU A 43 17.85 -18.33 -12.57
N TYR A 44 16.76 -18.23 -13.35
CA TYR A 44 15.41 -17.99 -12.82
C TYR A 44 14.95 -19.09 -11.84
N SER A 45 15.19 -20.36 -12.20
CA SER A 45 14.88 -21.49 -11.33
C SER A 45 15.71 -21.54 -10.04
N VAL A 46 16.90 -20.93 -10.07
CA VAL A 46 17.79 -20.83 -8.90
C VAL A 46 17.28 -19.72 -8.00
N ASP A 47 16.91 -18.59 -8.57
CA ASP A 47 16.33 -17.45 -7.87
C ASP A 47 15.08 -17.85 -7.08
N THR A 48 14.04 -18.30 -7.78
CA THR A 48 12.79 -18.80 -7.18
C THR A 48 13.01 -19.87 -6.10
N SER A 49 13.98 -20.77 -6.29
CA SER A 49 14.33 -21.78 -5.27
C SER A 49 14.99 -21.17 -4.03
N VAL A 50 15.82 -20.14 -4.20
CA VAL A 50 16.46 -19.42 -3.09
C VAL A 50 15.41 -18.62 -2.33
N GLU A 51 14.49 -17.97 -3.02
CA GLU A 51 13.38 -17.26 -2.42
C GLU A 51 12.46 -18.18 -1.61
N GLU A 52 12.05 -19.32 -2.16
CA GLU A 52 11.28 -20.33 -1.43
C GLU A 52 12.01 -20.79 -0.16
N LEU A 53 13.34 -20.94 -0.24
CA LEU A 53 14.14 -21.34 0.91
C LEU A 53 14.18 -20.23 1.96
N GLN A 54 14.40 -18.98 1.54
CA GLN A 54 14.38 -17.81 2.42
C GLN A 54 13.04 -17.68 3.14
N GLU A 55 11.92 -17.81 2.41
CA GLU A 55 10.58 -17.74 2.97
C GLU A 55 10.36 -18.76 4.09
N ARG A 56 10.87 -19.99 3.94
CA ARG A 56 10.74 -21.05 4.95
C ARG A 56 11.47 -20.73 6.25
N PHE A 57 12.45 -19.83 6.23
CA PHE A 57 13.16 -19.37 7.43
C PHE A 57 12.52 -18.13 8.08
N ILE A 58 11.58 -17.46 7.42
CA ILE A 58 10.86 -16.32 7.98
C ILE A 58 9.67 -16.82 8.79
N THR A 59 9.79 -16.74 10.12
CA THR A 59 8.76 -17.21 11.06
C THR A 59 7.79 -16.12 11.50
N ASP A 60 8.21 -14.86 11.42
CA ASP A 60 7.38 -13.71 11.79
C ASP A 60 6.37 -13.40 10.66
N PRO A 61 5.05 -13.36 10.94
CA PRO A 61 4.04 -13.13 9.91
C PRO A 61 4.20 -11.79 9.16
N GLU A 62 4.57 -10.71 9.87
CA GLU A 62 4.73 -9.39 9.27
C GLU A 62 5.95 -9.36 8.33
N ALA A 63 7.10 -9.86 8.81
CA ALA A 63 8.29 -10.02 7.97
C ALA A 63 8.03 -10.94 6.76
N LYS A 64 7.17 -11.96 6.94
CA LYS A 64 6.80 -12.86 5.85
C LYS A 64 5.92 -12.16 4.81
N LEU A 65 4.99 -11.31 5.25
CA LEU A 65 4.19 -10.48 4.35
C LEU A 65 5.09 -9.50 3.59
N GLU A 66 5.99 -8.79 4.27
CA GLU A 66 6.97 -7.90 3.63
C GLU A 66 7.79 -8.63 2.56
N PHE A 67 8.26 -9.83 2.87
CA PHE A 67 8.99 -10.65 1.92
C PHE A 67 8.15 -11.05 0.70
N ARG A 68 6.89 -11.42 0.90
CA ARG A 68 5.95 -11.75 -0.21
C ARG A 68 5.58 -10.53 -1.04
N LEU A 69 5.47 -9.35 -0.43
CA LEU A 69 5.28 -8.10 -1.16
C LEU A 69 6.48 -7.82 -2.06
N LYS A 70 7.70 -7.97 -1.55
CA LYS A 70 8.91 -7.82 -2.34
C LYS A 70 8.94 -8.79 -3.54
N GLN A 71 8.56 -10.05 -3.34
CA GLN A 71 8.40 -11.00 -4.45
C GLN A 71 7.38 -10.52 -5.47
N ALA A 72 6.20 -10.07 -5.02
CA ALA A 72 5.16 -9.58 -5.93
C ALA A 72 5.63 -8.37 -6.76
N GLU A 73 6.41 -7.46 -6.17
CA GLU A 73 7.06 -6.36 -6.89
C GLU A 73 8.05 -6.88 -7.94
N GLU A 74 8.92 -7.81 -7.56
CA GLU A 74 9.89 -8.43 -8.45
C GLU A 74 9.21 -9.12 -9.63
N ARG A 75 8.16 -9.91 -9.39
CA ARG A 75 7.38 -10.54 -10.47
C ARG A 75 6.70 -9.51 -11.38
N ALA A 76 6.30 -8.34 -10.86
CA ALA A 76 5.77 -7.26 -11.70
C ALA A 76 6.87 -6.63 -12.58
N ASP A 77 8.07 -6.46 -12.06
CA ASP A 77 9.24 -5.96 -12.80
C ASP A 77 9.74 -6.95 -13.86
N GLU A 78 9.70 -8.25 -13.58
CA GLU A 78 9.99 -9.32 -14.54
C GLU A 78 9.00 -9.29 -15.70
N LEU A 79 7.69 -9.18 -15.41
CA LEU A 79 6.65 -9.04 -16.43
C LEU A 79 6.85 -7.77 -17.26
N ALA A 80 7.27 -6.65 -16.64
CA ALA A 80 7.57 -5.41 -17.34
C ALA A 80 8.84 -5.53 -18.21
N THR A 81 9.80 -6.37 -17.82
CA THR A 81 11.00 -6.65 -18.61
C THR A 81 10.65 -7.52 -19.81
N LEU A 82 9.89 -8.60 -19.62
CA LEU A 82 9.35 -9.42 -20.70
C LEU A 82 8.49 -8.59 -21.67
N GLU A 83 7.71 -7.62 -21.18
CA GLU A 83 6.92 -6.69 -22.00
C GLU A 83 7.78 -5.85 -22.96
N LYS A 84 8.98 -5.45 -22.53
CA LYS A 84 9.96 -4.74 -23.37
C LYS A 84 10.64 -5.69 -24.34
N GLU A 85 10.96 -6.91 -23.93
CA GLU A 85 11.61 -7.90 -24.78
C GLU A 85 10.70 -8.33 -25.94
N ILE A 86 9.42 -8.61 -25.65
CA ILE A 86 8.36 -8.86 -26.65
C ILE A 86 8.29 -7.73 -27.68
N GLN A 87 8.60 -6.49 -27.29
CA GLN A 87 8.59 -5.34 -28.21
C GLN A 87 9.87 -5.23 -29.05
N SER A 88 10.99 -5.77 -28.56
CA SER A 88 12.32 -5.62 -29.18
C SER A 88 12.69 -6.76 -30.12
N VAL A 89 12.14 -7.95 -29.92
CA VAL A 89 12.41 -9.15 -30.73
C VAL A 89 11.12 -9.57 -31.44
N ALA A 90 11.15 -9.62 -32.77
CA ALA A 90 9.97 -9.92 -33.59
C ALA A 90 9.49 -11.39 -33.51
N GLU A 91 10.17 -12.26 -32.78
CA GLU A 91 9.87 -13.70 -32.68
C GLU A 91 10.65 -14.27 -31.47
N ASP A 92 9.99 -15.10 -30.66
CA ASP A 92 10.57 -15.99 -29.63
C ASP A 92 10.78 -15.50 -28.18
N VAL A 93 10.02 -14.52 -27.65
CA VAL A 93 9.65 -14.71 -26.22
C VAL A 93 8.69 -15.88 -26.21
N SER A 94 9.10 -17.01 -25.63
CA SER A 94 8.28 -18.19 -25.68
C SER A 94 7.01 -17.90 -24.87
N HIS A 95 5.86 -18.19 -25.45
CA HIS A 95 4.58 -18.15 -24.75
C HIS A 95 4.65 -18.88 -23.39
N GLN A 96 5.54 -19.86 -23.25
CA GLN A 96 5.82 -20.55 -22.01
C GLN A 96 6.48 -19.67 -20.93
N GLU A 97 7.42 -18.79 -21.28
CA GLU A 97 8.08 -17.87 -20.34
C GLU A 97 7.08 -16.86 -19.77
N LEU A 98 6.26 -16.28 -20.66
CA LEU A 98 5.20 -15.38 -20.24
C LEU A 98 4.13 -16.11 -19.40
N ASP A 99 3.82 -17.36 -19.70
CA ASP A 99 2.89 -18.15 -18.90
C ASP A 99 3.42 -18.41 -17.48
N VAL A 100 4.70 -18.77 -17.36
CA VAL A 100 5.37 -18.94 -16.07
C VAL A 100 5.37 -17.64 -15.28
N ALA A 101 5.77 -16.52 -15.90
CA ALA A 101 5.77 -15.20 -15.29
C ALA A 101 4.40 -14.83 -14.70
N LEU A 102 3.33 -15.05 -15.47
CA LEU A 102 1.97 -14.75 -15.06
C LEU A 102 1.51 -15.63 -13.90
N ASN A 103 1.80 -16.94 -13.94
CA ASN A 103 1.43 -17.86 -12.85
C ASN A 103 2.21 -17.54 -11.56
N ASP A 104 3.51 -17.23 -11.65
CA ASP A 104 4.35 -16.93 -10.48
C ASP A 104 3.97 -15.58 -9.84
N SER A 105 3.63 -14.60 -10.67
CA SER A 105 3.10 -13.32 -10.20
C SER A 105 1.77 -13.51 -9.47
N GLN A 106 0.82 -14.24 -10.06
CA GLN A 106 -0.47 -14.56 -9.41
C GLN A 106 -0.28 -15.26 -8.07
N TYR A 107 0.56 -16.30 -8.04
CA TYR A 107 0.86 -17.04 -6.83
C TYR A 107 1.41 -16.16 -5.70
N SER A 108 2.25 -15.19 -6.03
CA SER A 108 2.83 -14.26 -5.06
C SER A 108 1.78 -13.34 -4.44
N TYR A 109 0.84 -12.84 -5.25
CA TYR A 109 -0.28 -12.04 -4.76
C TYR A 109 -1.24 -12.83 -3.87
N ASP A 110 -1.65 -14.03 -4.31
CA ASP A 110 -2.55 -14.90 -3.53
C ASP A 110 -1.97 -15.17 -2.12
N LYS A 111 -0.65 -15.37 -2.05
CA LYS A 111 0.06 -15.60 -0.79
C LYS A 111 0.15 -14.35 0.08
N ALA A 112 0.38 -13.18 -0.51
CA ALA A 112 0.38 -11.91 0.22
C ALA A 112 -1.00 -11.62 0.83
N GLU A 113 -2.08 -11.85 0.08
CA GLU A 113 -3.46 -11.67 0.54
C GLU A 113 -3.83 -12.66 1.66
N GLU A 114 -3.45 -13.93 1.53
CA GLU A 114 -3.64 -14.94 2.59
C GLU A 114 -2.95 -14.51 3.90
N LEU A 115 -1.73 -13.95 3.81
CA LEU A 115 -1.00 -13.45 4.97
C LEU A 115 -1.64 -12.21 5.57
N VAL A 116 -2.13 -11.27 4.76
CA VAL A 116 -2.88 -10.11 5.21
C VAL A 116 -4.10 -10.55 6.03
N ALA A 117 -4.89 -11.50 5.53
CA ALA A 117 -6.04 -12.04 6.26
C ALA A 117 -5.64 -12.73 7.57
N SER A 118 -4.51 -13.48 7.57
CA SER A 118 -3.97 -14.12 8.76
C SER A 118 -3.47 -13.11 9.81
N ILE A 119 -2.77 -12.05 9.40
CA ILE A 119 -2.28 -11.01 10.31
C ILE A 119 -3.45 -10.25 10.88
N THR A 120 -4.41 -9.90 10.03
CA THR A 120 -5.65 -9.22 10.42
C THR A 120 -6.38 -9.97 11.53
N SER A 121 -6.67 -11.26 11.33
CA SER A 121 -7.36 -12.08 12.35
C SER A 121 -6.53 -12.25 13.64
N SER A 122 -5.20 -12.24 13.53
CA SER A 122 -4.31 -12.28 14.70
C SER A 122 -4.31 -10.95 15.47
N VAL A 123 -4.44 -9.83 14.77
CA VAL A 123 -4.59 -8.49 15.36
C VAL A 123 -5.95 -8.36 16.05
N GLU A 124 -7.04 -8.82 15.42
CA GLU A 124 -8.38 -8.80 16.01
C GLU A 124 -8.48 -9.57 17.33
N THR A 125 -7.72 -10.64 17.47
CA THR A 125 -7.72 -11.48 18.69
C THR A 125 -6.81 -10.95 19.80
N SER A 126 -5.99 -9.94 19.51
CA SER A 126 -5.01 -9.36 20.44
C SER A 126 -5.53 -8.04 21.03
N ASN A 127 -6.00 -8.03 22.29
CA ASN A 127 -6.54 -6.85 23.00
C ASN A 127 -5.48 -6.01 23.74
N THR A 128 -4.25 -5.90 23.22
CA THR A 128 -3.14 -5.28 23.95
C THR A 128 -2.67 -3.98 23.29
N SER A 129 -2.02 -3.08 24.03
CA SER A 129 -1.46 -1.82 23.48
C SER A 129 -0.45 -2.02 22.32
N SER A 130 0.16 -3.21 22.22
CA SER A 130 0.97 -3.62 21.05
C SER A 130 0.16 -3.71 19.74
N SER A 131 -1.17 -3.77 19.82
CA SER A 131 -2.05 -3.89 18.65
C SER A 131 -2.10 -2.60 17.83
N ASN A 132 -1.90 -1.42 18.41
CA ASN A 132 -1.92 -0.15 17.66
C ASN A 132 -0.72 -0.02 16.72
N GLU A 133 0.48 -0.40 17.18
CA GLU A 133 1.69 -0.42 16.34
C GLU A 133 1.54 -1.44 15.19
N LYS A 134 1.00 -2.62 15.50
CA LYS A 134 0.71 -3.66 14.50
C LYS A 134 -0.35 -3.25 13.49
N LEU A 135 -1.37 -2.53 13.92
CA LEU A 135 -2.41 -1.98 13.05
C LEU A 135 -1.81 -0.96 12.09
N TYR A 136 -1.00 -0.03 12.59
CA TYR A 136 -0.33 0.95 11.74
C TYR A 136 0.59 0.27 10.72
N ARG A 137 1.38 -0.72 11.13
CA ARG A 137 2.23 -1.48 10.21
C ARG A 137 1.40 -2.28 9.19
N LEU A 138 0.31 -2.92 9.62
CA LEU A 138 -0.60 -3.62 8.72
C LEU A 138 -1.22 -2.67 7.69
N GLU A 139 -1.61 -1.46 8.10
CA GLU A 139 -2.12 -0.42 7.20
C GLU A 139 -1.07 -0.04 6.15
N GLN A 140 0.19 0.16 6.55
CA GLN A 140 1.29 0.41 5.61
C GLN A 140 1.50 -0.76 4.63
N LEU A 141 1.46 -2.01 5.11
CA LEU A 141 1.61 -3.20 4.25
C LEU A 141 0.43 -3.37 3.29
N LEU A 142 -0.78 -3.05 3.73
CA LEU A 142 -1.98 -3.02 2.89
C LEU A 142 -1.87 -1.96 1.80
N GLN A 143 -1.43 -0.75 2.16
CA GLN A 143 -1.19 0.32 1.19
C GLN A 143 -0.13 -0.08 0.17
N HIS A 144 0.93 -0.74 0.63
CA HIS A 144 1.99 -1.24 -0.23
C HIS A 144 1.45 -2.30 -1.21
N LEU A 145 0.72 -3.31 -0.71
CA LEU A 145 0.08 -4.33 -1.55
C LEU A 145 -0.79 -3.70 -2.65
N GLN A 146 -1.59 -2.69 -2.32
CA GLN A 146 -2.42 -1.97 -3.28
C GLN A 146 -1.58 -1.27 -4.37
N GLN A 147 -0.47 -0.64 -3.99
CA GLN A 147 0.43 -0.01 -4.97
C GLN A 147 1.04 -1.05 -5.90
N THR A 148 1.53 -2.16 -5.36
CA THR A 148 2.11 -3.27 -6.12
C THR A 148 1.07 -3.89 -7.08
N GLN A 149 -0.18 -4.06 -6.64
CA GLN A 149 -1.30 -4.49 -7.49
C GLN A 149 -1.59 -3.50 -8.64
N GLN A 150 -1.52 -2.19 -8.39
CA GLN A 150 -1.71 -1.17 -9.43
C GLN A 150 -0.61 -1.23 -10.50
N VAL A 151 0.66 -1.39 -10.08
CA VAL A 151 1.79 -1.55 -10.99
C VAL A 151 1.60 -2.78 -11.87
N HIS A 152 1.28 -3.93 -11.27
CA HIS A 152 1.05 -5.17 -12.00
C HIS A 152 -0.10 -5.04 -12.99
N ARG A 153 -1.21 -4.42 -12.61
CA ARG A 153 -2.32 -4.14 -13.53
C ARG A 153 -1.88 -3.28 -14.72
N ALA A 154 -1.05 -2.26 -14.48
CA ALA A 154 -0.52 -1.43 -15.55
C ALA A 154 0.38 -2.23 -16.52
N VAL A 155 1.12 -3.21 -16.01
CA VAL A 155 1.93 -4.12 -16.82
C VAL A 155 1.04 -5.07 -17.63
N LEU A 156 0.04 -5.70 -17.02
CA LEU A 156 -0.92 -6.56 -17.70
C LEU A 156 -1.66 -5.82 -18.84
N ALA A 157 -2.08 -4.58 -18.60
CA ALA A 157 -2.74 -3.75 -19.60
C ALA A 157 -1.84 -3.46 -20.81
N LYS A 158 -0.52 -3.34 -20.61
CA LYS A 158 0.48 -3.18 -21.68
C LYS A 158 0.77 -4.48 -22.41
N LEU A 159 0.74 -5.62 -21.71
CA LEU A 159 0.95 -6.95 -22.28
C LEU A 159 -0.25 -7.40 -23.14
N LYS A 160 -1.47 -7.12 -22.68
CA LYS A 160 -2.72 -7.52 -23.33
C LYS A 160 -2.78 -7.29 -24.85
N PRO A 161 -2.48 -6.10 -25.41
CA PRO A 161 -2.50 -5.88 -26.86
C PRO A 161 -1.34 -6.56 -27.60
N LYS A 162 -0.32 -7.05 -26.89
CA LYS A 162 0.89 -7.67 -27.46
C LYS A 162 0.83 -9.20 -27.50
N VAL A 163 -0.14 -9.81 -26.80
CA VAL A 163 -0.27 -11.26 -26.71
C VAL A 163 -1.25 -11.78 -27.76
N GLU A 164 -0.72 -12.52 -28.74
CA GLU A 164 -1.54 -13.17 -29.78
C GLU A 164 -2.11 -14.51 -29.34
N ASN A 165 -1.49 -15.17 -28.34
CA ASN A 165 -1.95 -16.47 -27.85
C ASN A 165 -3.25 -16.31 -27.04
N PRO A 166 -4.38 -16.92 -27.47
CA PRO A 166 -5.67 -16.75 -26.82
C PRO A 166 -5.72 -17.34 -25.40
N GLU A 167 -4.91 -18.35 -25.09
CA GLU A 167 -4.84 -18.94 -23.75
C GLU A 167 -4.16 -17.98 -22.77
N ILE A 168 -3.04 -17.38 -23.17
CA ILE A 168 -2.33 -16.38 -22.37
C ILE A 168 -3.16 -15.11 -22.25
N LEU A 169 -3.83 -14.69 -23.33
CA LEU A 169 -4.74 -13.55 -23.28
C LEU A 169 -5.90 -13.80 -22.28
N ALA A 170 -6.45 -15.02 -22.24
CA ALA A 170 -7.46 -15.39 -21.27
C ALA A 170 -6.92 -15.34 -19.82
N LYS A 171 -5.66 -15.75 -19.59
CA LYS A 171 -5.00 -15.61 -18.29
C LYS A 171 -4.78 -14.14 -17.90
N ILE A 172 -4.26 -13.32 -18.81
CA ILE A 172 -4.11 -11.86 -18.57
C ILE A 172 -5.45 -11.23 -18.21
N LEU A 173 -6.52 -11.59 -18.94
CA LEU A 173 -7.87 -11.12 -18.63
C LEU A 173 -8.39 -11.63 -17.28
N ALA A 174 -8.08 -12.88 -16.90
CA ALA A 174 -8.45 -13.41 -15.60
C ALA A 174 -7.73 -12.66 -14.47
N LEU A 175 -6.42 -12.45 -14.61
CA LEU A 175 -5.60 -11.70 -13.65
C LEU A 175 -6.02 -10.24 -13.53
N GLU A 176 -6.30 -9.56 -14.65
CA GLU A 176 -6.83 -8.19 -14.63
C GLU A 176 -8.14 -8.09 -13.83
N ASN A 177 -8.97 -9.14 -13.83
CA ASN A 177 -10.21 -9.18 -13.07
C ASN A 177 -10.00 -9.60 -11.61
N GLU A 178 -9.01 -10.45 -11.32
CA GLU A 178 -8.72 -10.94 -9.97
C GLU A 178 -8.00 -9.91 -9.10
N VAL A 179 -7.11 -9.12 -9.70
CA VAL A 179 -6.41 -7.99 -9.05
C VAL A 179 -7.39 -6.87 -8.61
N LEU A 180 -8.69 -6.98 -8.93
CA LEU A 180 -9.72 -6.04 -8.49
C LEU A 180 -10.15 -6.25 -7.03
N GLN A 181 -9.33 -6.82 -6.16
CA GLN A 181 -9.61 -6.74 -4.72
C GLN A 181 -9.46 -5.29 -4.25
N ARG A 182 -10.57 -4.67 -3.83
CA ARG A 182 -10.53 -3.34 -3.23
C ARG A 182 -10.38 -3.51 -1.74
N VAL A 183 -9.16 -3.40 -1.23
CA VAL A 183 -8.98 -2.92 0.14
C VAL A 183 -9.41 -1.45 0.11
N ARG A 184 -10.37 -1.05 0.94
CA ARG A 184 -10.84 0.31 1.08
C ARG A 184 -10.83 0.65 2.56
N ILE A 185 -10.11 1.69 2.92
CA ILE A 185 -10.21 2.28 4.25
C ILE A 185 -11.37 3.28 4.16
N GLU A 186 -12.48 2.96 4.82
CA GLU A 186 -13.65 3.81 4.93
C GLU A 186 -13.68 4.44 6.32
N GLU A 187 -13.72 5.76 6.40
CA GLU A 187 -13.98 6.45 7.66
C GLU A 187 -15.50 6.51 7.87
N GLU A 188 -16.00 5.94 8.97
CA GLU A 188 -17.41 5.98 9.35
C GLU A 188 -17.55 6.77 10.66
N ILE A 189 -18.65 7.48 10.84
CA ILE A 189 -18.96 8.07 12.15
C ILE A 189 -19.65 6.99 12.96
N ASP A 190 -19.05 6.60 14.08
CA ASP A 190 -19.68 5.70 15.04
C ASP A 190 -21.01 6.31 15.50
N PRO A 191 -22.15 5.65 15.25
CA PRO A 191 -23.46 6.20 15.59
C PRO A 191 -23.67 6.38 17.09
N ASP A 192 -22.94 5.63 17.93
CA ASP A 192 -23.10 5.66 19.38
C ASP A 192 -22.23 6.74 20.04
N THR A 193 -21.02 6.97 19.53
CA THR A 193 -20.05 7.92 20.12
C THR A 193 -19.94 9.24 19.35
N GLY A 194 -20.34 9.26 18.08
CA GLY A 194 -20.15 10.40 17.18
C GLY A 194 -18.70 10.61 16.76
N ASP A 195 -17.80 9.69 17.09
CA ASP A 195 -16.39 9.74 16.73
C ASP A 195 -16.16 9.18 15.33
N LEU A 196 -15.15 9.73 14.65
CA LEU A 196 -14.71 9.22 13.35
C LEU A 196 -13.88 7.97 13.59
N VAL A 197 -14.30 6.85 13.01
CA VAL A 197 -13.66 5.54 13.16
C VAL A 197 -13.26 5.01 11.79
N SER A 198 -12.01 4.58 11.67
CA SER A 198 -11.51 4.00 10.43
C SER A 198 -11.98 2.55 10.34
N ARG A 199 -12.52 2.18 9.19
CA ARG A 199 -12.92 0.81 8.88
C ARG A 199 -12.12 0.31 7.69
N ILE A 200 -11.36 -0.77 7.89
CA ILE A 200 -10.69 -1.43 6.77
C ILE A 200 -11.67 -2.44 6.22
N LYS A 201 -12.21 -2.15 5.04
CA LYS A 201 -13.10 -3.04 4.31
C LYS A 201 -12.36 -3.64 3.13
N VAL A 202 -12.38 -4.97 3.02
CA VAL A 202 -11.79 -5.67 1.87
C VAL A 202 -12.93 -6.25 1.06
N TYR A 203 -12.98 -5.90 -0.22
CA TYR A 203 -13.99 -6.35 -1.17
C TYR A 203 -13.36 -7.25 -2.22
N LYS A 204 -14.06 -8.34 -2.54
CA LYS A 204 -13.87 -9.07 -3.79
C LYS A 204 -14.67 -8.34 -4.86
N ILE A 205 -14.09 -8.12 -6.04
CA ILE A 205 -14.87 -7.69 -7.19
C ILE A 205 -15.02 -8.89 -8.11
N ASP A 206 -16.26 -9.28 -8.40
CA ASP A 206 -16.51 -10.34 -9.36
C ASP A 206 -16.30 -9.84 -10.81
N PRO A 207 -16.23 -10.73 -11.82
CA PRO A 207 -16.06 -10.32 -13.21
C PRO A 207 -17.20 -9.44 -13.77
N SER A 208 -18.34 -9.33 -13.06
CA SER A 208 -19.45 -8.45 -13.43
C SER A 208 -19.29 -7.02 -12.87
N GLY A 209 -18.33 -6.83 -11.96
CA GLY A 209 -18.06 -5.57 -11.28
C GLY A 209 -18.83 -5.41 -9.96
N GLU A 210 -19.50 -6.45 -9.46
CA GLU A 210 -20.16 -6.42 -8.15
C GLU A 210 -19.14 -6.58 -7.02
N GLU A 211 -19.25 -5.71 -6.01
CA GLU A 211 -18.39 -5.72 -4.80
C GLU A 211 -19.01 -6.67 -3.75
N GLU A 212 -18.28 -7.71 -3.34
CA GLU A 212 -18.60 -8.60 -2.20
C GLU A 212 -17.67 -8.27 -1.02
N LEU A 213 -18.22 -7.77 0.08
CA LEU A 213 -17.45 -7.49 1.31
C LEU A 213 -16.96 -8.80 1.94
N ILE A 214 -15.65 -8.99 1.97
CA ILE A 214 -14.99 -10.17 2.56
C ILE A 214 -14.55 -9.91 4.00
N LEU A 215 -14.14 -8.67 4.29
CA LEU A 215 -13.57 -8.29 5.59
C LEU A 215 -14.04 -6.87 5.95
N ASP A 216 -14.38 -6.64 7.21
CA ASP A 216 -14.78 -5.32 7.73
C ASP A 216 -14.23 -5.17 9.16
N LEU A 217 -13.10 -4.48 9.27
CA LEU A 217 -12.43 -4.18 10.53
C LEU A 217 -12.90 -2.82 11.04
N ARG A 218 -13.11 -2.70 12.35
CA ARG A 218 -13.54 -1.46 13.01
C ARG A 218 -12.50 -1.05 14.07
N GLU A 219 -11.96 0.16 13.98
CA GLU A 219 -10.89 0.71 14.84
C GLU A 219 -11.25 0.73 16.34
N ASP A 220 -12.53 0.91 16.66
CA ASP A 220 -13.09 1.10 18.00
C ASP A 220 -13.50 -0.19 18.72
N ASN A 221 -13.42 -1.36 18.06
CA ASN A 221 -13.49 -2.66 18.76
C ASN A 221 -12.33 -2.87 19.77
N PHE A 222 -11.38 -1.94 19.85
CA PHE A 222 -10.12 -2.07 20.59
C PHE A 222 -9.89 -0.98 21.63
N SER A 223 -10.70 0.09 21.66
CA SER A 223 -10.46 1.26 22.54
C SER A 223 -10.84 1.04 24.01
N SER A 224 -11.58 -0.03 24.33
CA SER A 224 -11.99 -0.35 25.72
C SER A 224 -10.84 -0.77 26.66
N ALA A 225 -9.61 -0.91 26.14
CA ALA A 225 -8.41 -1.20 26.93
C ALA A 225 -7.68 0.05 27.48
N LEU A 226 -8.07 1.27 27.09
CA LEU A 226 -7.40 2.53 27.46
C LEU A 226 -8.03 3.27 28.65
N GLU A 227 -9.23 2.88 29.12
CA GLU A 227 -9.92 3.58 30.23
C GLU A 227 -9.50 3.15 31.64
N ASN A 228 -8.61 2.17 31.79
CA ASN A 228 -8.09 1.77 33.09
C ASN A 228 -6.57 1.60 33.04
N GLU A 229 -5.80 2.67 33.31
CA GLU A 229 -4.71 2.70 34.32
C GLU A 229 -4.17 4.14 34.49
N PRO A 230 -3.72 4.54 35.70
CA PRO A 230 -3.42 5.92 36.07
C PRO A 230 -1.93 6.31 35.88
N ASP A 231 -1.70 7.61 35.67
CA ASP A 231 -0.48 8.41 35.93
C ASP A 231 0.86 7.65 36.10
N GLU A 232 1.54 7.30 35.00
CA GLU A 232 3.00 7.13 35.01
C GLU A 232 3.67 7.97 33.91
N GLU A 233 4.59 8.82 34.37
CA GLU A 233 5.39 9.77 33.60
C GLU A 233 6.47 9.01 32.80
N ILE A 234 6.32 8.90 31.48
CA ILE A 234 7.33 8.29 30.60
C ILE A 234 8.37 9.36 30.21
N VAL A 235 9.58 9.24 30.77
CA VAL A 235 10.76 10.00 30.36
C VAL A 235 11.39 9.34 29.13
N VAL A 236 11.37 10.02 27.98
CA VAL A 236 12.07 9.59 26.78
C VAL A 236 13.55 10.01 26.86
N VAL A 237 14.46 9.04 26.89
CA VAL A 237 15.91 9.27 26.75
C VAL A 237 16.29 9.06 25.29
N SER A 238 16.76 10.13 24.64
CA SER A 238 17.43 10.09 23.34
C SER A 238 18.89 9.65 23.53
N GLN A 239 19.33 8.65 22.76
CA GLN A 239 20.75 8.37 22.55
C GLN A 239 21.03 8.30 21.05
N ASP A 240 21.61 9.39 20.57
CA ASP A 240 22.48 9.46 19.40
C ASP A 240 23.85 8.90 19.82
N ASP A 241 24.39 7.93 19.09
CA ASP A 241 25.84 7.68 19.05
C ASP A 241 26.23 6.94 17.77
N SER A 242 26.68 7.72 16.81
CA SER A 242 27.51 7.36 15.67
C SER A 242 28.81 6.64 16.11
N ALA A 243 29.21 5.55 15.41
CA ALA A 243 30.48 5.49 14.65
C ALA A 243 30.88 4.07 14.17
N LEU A 244 31.56 4.07 13.01
CA LEU A 244 32.53 3.10 12.44
C LEU A 244 32.00 1.96 11.55
N TYR A 245 32.09 2.16 10.23
CA TYR A 245 33.05 1.46 9.38
C TYR A 245 33.32 2.26 8.09
N GLU A 246 34.53 2.79 7.94
CA GLU A 246 35.09 3.26 6.68
C GLU A 246 35.61 2.06 5.88
N ALA A 247 35.29 1.98 4.59
CA ALA A 247 36.14 1.36 3.60
C ALA A 247 35.99 2.09 2.26
N ASN A 248 37.07 2.79 1.89
CA ASN A 248 37.30 3.47 0.61
C ASN A 248 37.20 2.52 -0.60
N LEU A 249 36.60 3.01 -1.67
CA LEU A 249 36.84 2.57 -3.05
C LEU A 249 36.76 3.79 -4.00
N GLU A 250 37.62 4.78 -3.74
CA GLU A 250 38.19 5.62 -4.80
C GLU A 250 39.16 4.73 -5.61
N ASP A 251 38.64 4.02 -6.60
CA ASP A 251 39.41 3.51 -7.74
C ASP A 251 38.45 2.85 -8.73
N LEU A 252 37.78 3.65 -9.58
CA LEU A 252 37.51 3.32 -10.99
C LEU A 252 36.83 4.51 -11.68
N VAL A 253 37.66 5.45 -12.08
CA VAL A 253 37.33 6.46 -13.09
C VAL A 253 37.66 5.88 -14.47
N THR A 254 36.82 6.26 -15.44
CA THR A 254 36.87 6.11 -16.91
C THR A 254 36.27 4.82 -17.49
N ASP A 255 35.07 4.92 -18.07
CA ASP A 255 34.99 5.25 -19.50
C ASP A 255 33.61 5.78 -19.94
N LYS A 256 33.64 6.48 -21.07
CA LYS A 256 32.64 7.35 -21.71
C LYS A 256 31.24 6.73 -21.91
N VAL A 257 30.19 7.47 -21.52
CA VAL A 257 28.87 7.36 -22.16
C VAL A 257 28.35 8.75 -22.53
N SER A 258 28.08 8.90 -23.82
CA SER A 258 27.49 10.07 -24.49
C SER A 258 26.02 10.21 -24.12
N VAL A 259 25.63 11.34 -23.52
CA VAL A 259 24.22 11.68 -23.29
C VAL A 259 23.69 12.40 -24.53
N THR A 260 22.79 11.75 -25.26
CA THR A 260 21.97 12.39 -26.30
C THR A 260 20.70 12.94 -25.63
N PRO A 261 20.29 14.19 -25.87
CA PRO A 261 19.05 14.71 -25.31
C PRO A 261 17.85 14.04 -26.00
N VAL A 262 17.04 13.31 -25.23
CA VAL A 262 15.74 12.81 -25.67
C VAL A 262 14.77 13.99 -25.73
N ILE A 263 14.20 14.18 -26.91
CA ILE A 263 13.15 15.15 -27.21
C ILE A 263 11.89 14.73 -26.45
N THR A 264 11.45 15.56 -25.51
CA THR A 264 10.14 15.42 -24.85
C THR A 264 9.06 15.64 -25.90
N LYS A 265 8.38 14.57 -26.31
CA LYS A 265 7.11 14.68 -27.03
C LYS A 265 6.00 14.63 -25.98
N GLU A 266 5.24 15.70 -25.94
CA GLU A 266 3.98 15.87 -25.24
C GLU A 266 3.03 14.73 -25.66
N ILE A 267 2.70 13.85 -24.72
CA ILE A 267 1.66 12.83 -24.88
C ILE A 267 0.44 13.39 -24.15
N GLU A 268 -0.60 13.73 -24.91
CA GLU A 268 -1.94 13.96 -24.38
C GLU A 268 -2.47 12.63 -23.84
N GLU A 269 -2.47 12.47 -22.52
CA GLU A 269 -3.23 11.42 -21.84
C GLU A 269 -4.64 11.95 -21.56
N THR A 270 -5.65 11.33 -22.17
CA THR A 270 -7.06 11.56 -21.84
C THR A 270 -7.44 10.73 -20.61
N PRO A 271 -7.79 11.32 -19.45
CA PRO A 271 -8.20 10.57 -18.28
C PRO A 271 -9.62 10.03 -18.47
N HIS A 272 -9.83 8.74 -18.22
CA HIS A 272 -11.18 8.21 -17.99
C HIS A 272 -11.58 8.45 -16.54
N GLU A 273 -12.21 9.60 -16.32
CA GLU A 273 -12.75 10.08 -15.06
C GLU A 273 -14.04 9.33 -14.72
N ILE A 274 -14.06 8.58 -13.60
CA ILE A 274 -15.32 8.19 -12.95
C ILE A 274 -15.81 9.44 -12.23
N GLU A 275 -16.52 10.29 -12.97
CA GLU A 275 -17.07 11.55 -12.49
C GLU A 275 -18.21 11.23 -11.51
N GLN A 276 -17.91 11.16 -10.20
CA GLN A 276 -18.94 11.36 -9.19
C GLN A 276 -19.52 12.75 -9.47
N LYS A 277 -20.75 12.80 -9.99
CA LYS A 277 -21.42 14.05 -10.39
C LYS A 277 -21.34 15.06 -9.25
N ARG A 278 -20.40 16.00 -9.38
CA ARG A 278 -20.25 17.13 -8.49
C ARG A 278 -21.55 17.92 -8.52
N PRO A 279 -22.08 18.35 -7.37
CA PRO A 279 -23.17 19.32 -7.38
C PRO A 279 -22.69 20.59 -8.09
N GLU A 280 -23.47 21.10 -9.06
CA GLU A 280 -23.13 22.34 -9.81
C GLU A 280 -23.04 23.59 -8.92
N VAL A 281 -23.44 23.47 -7.65
CA VAL A 281 -23.46 24.56 -6.67
C VAL A 281 -22.67 24.12 -5.44
N ALA A 282 -21.69 24.94 -5.05
CA ALA A 282 -20.95 24.75 -3.80
C ALA A 282 -21.92 24.70 -2.61
N ASN A 283 -21.78 23.68 -1.78
CA ASN A 283 -22.60 23.53 -0.59
C ASN A 283 -22.07 24.43 0.54
N VAL A 284 -22.98 24.86 1.42
CA VAL A 284 -22.64 25.55 2.66
C VAL A 284 -23.02 24.64 3.82
N TYR A 285 -22.04 24.26 4.64
CA TYR A 285 -22.24 23.42 5.81
C TYR A 285 -22.09 24.26 7.08
N GLU A 286 -22.99 24.08 8.04
CA GLU A 286 -22.96 24.83 9.30
C GLU A 286 -22.37 23.97 10.42
N ILE A 287 -21.38 24.51 11.14
CA ILE A 287 -20.76 23.93 12.33
C ILE A 287 -20.96 24.89 13.49
N GLN A 288 -21.69 24.46 14.52
CA GLN A 288 -22.04 25.29 15.67
C GLN A 288 -21.15 24.97 16.86
N TRP A 289 -20.58 25.99 17.48
CA TRP A 289 -19.96 25.92 18.81
C TRP A 289 -20.97 26.33 19.87
N ARG A 290 -21.35 25.42 20.77
CA ARG A 290 -22.33 25.68 21.83
C ARG A 290 -21.97 24.90 23.09
N GLN A 291 -22.11 25.55 24.25
CA GLN A 291 -21.90 24.90 25.56
C GLN A 291 -20.52 24.26 25.74
N GLY A 292 -19.52 24.80 25.05
CA GLY A 292 -18.18 24.30 25.13
C GLY A 292 -17.90 23.16 24.16
N GLU A 293 -18.77 22.82 23.19
CA GLU A 293 -18.50 21.75 22.22
C GLU A 293 -18.93 22.15 20.79
N PHE A 294 -18.31 21.52 19.78
CA PHE A 294 -18.82 21.56 18.41
C PHE A 294 -19.98 20.58 18.27
N ASN A 295 -21.04 20.96 17.54
CA ASN A 295 -22.16 20.07 17.26
C ASN A 295 -21.80 18.90 16.31
N VAL A 296 -20.63 18.97 15.66
CA VAL A 296 -20.04 17.90 14.86
C VAL A 296 -18.55 17.79 15.17
N LYS A 297 -18.06 16.56 15.39
CA LYS A 297 -16.63 16.29 15.59
C LYS A 297 -15.89 16.07 14.27
N ALA A 298 -16.60 15.65 13.23
CA ALA A 298 -16.05 15.47 11.89
C ALA A 298 -17.05 15.85 10.79
N LYS A 299 -16.53 16.27 9.63
CA LYS A 299 -17.33 16.60 8.45
C LYS A 299 -16.58 16.33 7.16
N GLU A 300 -17.22 15.57 6.26
CA GLU A 300 -16.77 15.43 4.87
C GLU A 300 -17.43 16.48 3.97
N ILE A 301 -16.63 17.12 3.12
CA ILE A 301 -17.04 18.12 2.12
C ILE A 301 -16.25 17.92 0.82
N PHE A 302 -16.65 18.58 -0.27
CA PHE A 302 -15.89 18.60 -1.51
C PHE A 302 -15.05 19.87 -1.65
N SER A 303 -13.97 19.80 -2.44
CA SER A 303 -13.24 21.00 -2.84
C SER A 303 -14.18 22.03 -3.50
N GLY A 304 -14.12 23.27 -3.00
CA GLY A 304 -14.99 24.39 -3.35
C GLY A 304 -16.18 24.58 -2.40
N ASP A 305 -16.48 23.64 -1.51
CA ASP A 305 -17.52 23.82 -0.50
C ASP A 305 -17.09 24.82 0.59
N THR A 306 -18.09 25.42 1.22
CA THR A 306 -17.91 26.40 2.30
C THR A 306 -18.40 25.83 3.62
N ILE A 307 -17.62 26.02 4.68
CA ILE A 307 -18.06 25.80 6.05
C ILE A 307 -18.34 27.14 6.72
N GLU A 308 -19.53 27.28 7.28
CA GLU A 308 -19.94 28.38 8.17
C GLU A 308 -19.85 27.92 9.62
N PHE A 309 -18.88 28.46 10.35
CA PHE A 309 -18.74 28.27 11.78
C PHE A 309 -19.61 29.29 12.51
N VAL A 310 -20.46 28.84 13.44
CA VAL A 310 -21.39 29.66 14.20
C VAL A 310 -21.07 29.55 15.69
N ASN A 311 -20.70 30.65 16.32
CA ASN A 311 -20.38 30.67 17.75
C ASN A 311 -21.62 31.04 18.57
N GLN A 312 -22.22 30.08 19.26
CA GLN A 312 -23.37 30.28 20.15
C GLN A 312 -22.98 30.51 21.62
N SER A 313 -21.69 30.65 21.93
CA SER A 313 -21.22 31.01 23.26
C SER A 313 -21.20 32.52 23.47
N ASP A 314 -21.17 32.98 24.73
CA ASP A 314 -21.14 34.42 25.04
C ASP A 314 -19.80 35.08 24.69
N SER A 315 -18.73 34.29 24.58
CA SER A 315 -17.36 34.75 24.35
C SER A 315 -16.95 34.53 22.89
N ALA A 316 -16.06 35.36 22.39
CA ALA A 316 -15.45 35.13 21.08
C ALA A 316 -14.55 33.89 21.12
N ILE A 317 -14.42 33.23 19.96
CA ILE A 317 -13.59 32.03 19.78
C ILE A 317 -12.64 32.23 18.61
N LYS A 318 -11.51 31.53 18.60
CA LYS A 318 -10.57 31.53 17.48
C LYS A 318 -10.23 30.10 17.09
N LEU A 319 -10.29 29.79 15.80
CA LEU A 319 -9.88 28.50 15.26
C LEU A 319 -8.44 28.59 14.72
N ALA A 320 -7.71 27.49 14.77
CA ALA A 320 -6.42 27.32 14.13
C ALA A 320 -6.32 25.92 13.53
N SER A 321 -5.72 25.79 12.34
CA SER A 321 -5.40 24.46 11.82
C SER A 321 -4.18 23.89 12.52
N ASP A 322 -4.20 22.60 12.86
CA ASP A 322 -3.01 21.90 13.33
C ASP A 322 -1.96 21.74 12.22
N GLN A 323 -0.67 21.81 12.58
CA GLN A 323 0.44 21.74 11.62
C GLN A 323 0.68 20.33 11.09
N ASP A 324 0.22 19.30 11.80
CA ASP A 324 0.64 17.92 11.53
C ASP A 324 0.07 17.31 10.25
N PHE A 325 -0.97 17.90 9.64
CA PHE A 325 -1.64 17.32 8.46
C PHE A 325 -1.69 18.22 7.23
N SER A 326 -1.26 19.49 7.34
CA SER A 326 -1.29 20.47 6.25
C SER A 326 0.00 21.28 6.22
N SER A 327 0.63 21.37 5.05
CA SER A 327 1.80 22.24 4.85
C SER A 327 1.49 23.75 4.96
N THR A 328 0.21 24.11 5.13
CA THR A 328 -0.25 25.50 5.23
C THR A 328 -1.03 25.69 6.53
N GLN A 329 -0.47 26.50 7.43
CA GLN A 329 -1.19 26.93 8.63
C GLN A 329 -2.29 27.92 8.22
N LEU A 330 -3.55 27.54 8.42
CA LEU A 330 -4.69 28.42 8.29
C LEU A 330 -4.91 29.13 9.62
N GLU A 331 -4.70 30.44 9.63
CA GLU A 331 -5.21 31.29 10.69
C GLU A 331 -6.62 31.76 10.34
N PHE A 332 -7.56 31.46 11.22
CA PHE A 332 -8.93 31.92 11.11
C PHE A 332 -9.10 33.23 11.88
N ASP A 333 -9.98 34.09 11.38
CA ASP A 333 -10.39 35.28 12.11
C ASP A 333 -11.15 34.88 13.38
N GLU A 334 -11.11 35.75 14.37
CA GLU A 334 -11.88 35.59 15.60
C GLU A 334 -13.39 35.60 15.28
N ILE A 335 -14.11 34.59 15.76
CA ILE A 335 -15.55 34.42 15.58
C ILE A 335 -16.25 35.03 16.82
N PRO A 336 -16.99 36.15 16.66
CA PRO A 336 -17.63 36.81 17.79
C PRO A 336 -18.60 35.88 18.52
N GLY A 337 -18.75 36.06 19.83
CA GLY A 337 -19.81 35.38 20.61
C GLY A 337 -21.21 35.80 20.18
N ASN A 338 -22.22 35.16 20.75
CA ASN A 338 -23.65 35.47 20.58
C ASN A 338 -24.15 35.36 19.13
N GLY A 339 -23.77 34.30 18.43
CA GLY A 339 -24.20 34.01 17.06
C GLY A 339 -23.31 34.63 16.00
N GLY A 340 -22.08 35.05 16.33
CA GLY A 340 -21.10 35.45 15.32
C GLY A 340 -20.78 34.28 14.39
N THR A 341 -20.53 34.58 13.12
CA THR A 341 -20.24 33.58 12.11
C THR A 341 -18.93 33.87 11.38
N TYR A 342 -18.28 32.80 10.92
CA TYR A 342 -17.11 32.85 10.06
C TYR A 342 -17.25 31.81 8.95
N ARG A 343 -16.93 32.18 7.72
CA ARG A 343 -17.04 31.31 6.55
C ARG A 343 -15.68 31.02 5.95
N HIS A 344 -15.37 29.74 5.75
CA HIS A 344 -14.17 29.29 5.06
C HIS A 344 -14.52 28.45 3.86
N GLN A 345 -13.96 28.76 2.70
CA GLN A 345 -14.07 27.91 1.51
C GLN A 345 -12.81 27.06 1.38
N PHE A 346 -12.98 25.74 1.37
CA PHE A 346 -11.86 24.81 1.22
C PHE A 346 -11.62 24.54 -0.26
N SER A 347 -10.50 25.02 -0.79
CA SER A 347 -10.15 24.86 -2.21
C SER A 347 -9.23 23.68 -2.51
N THR A 348 -8.65 23.06 -1.48
CA THR A 348 -7.64 22.02 -1.61
C THR A 348 -8.13 20.76 -0.89
N ALA A 349 -8.13 19.64 -1.61
CA ALA A 349 -8.43 18.33 -1.03
C ALA A 349 -7.40 17.98 0.05
N GLY A 350 -7.83 17.32 1.11
CA GLY A 350 -6.97 16.97 2.23
C GLY A 350 -7.72 16.82 3.55
N ARG A 351 -6.97 16.42 4.58
CA ARG A 351 -7.45 16.30 5.96
C ARG A 351 -7.07 17.56 6.72
N TRP A 352 -8.05 18.18 7.37
CA TRP A 352 -7.85 19.40 8.15
C TRP A 352 -8.31 19.14 9.57
N VAL A 353 -7.47 19.45 10.55
CA VAL A 353 -7.85 19.43 11.97
C VAL A 353 -7.91 20.88 12.43
N LEU A 354 -9.10 21.35 12.82
CA LEU A 354 -9.31 22.70 13.28
C LEU A 354 -9.49 22.69 14.80
N ASN A 355 -8.48 23.20 15.49
CA ASN A 355 -8.46 23.31 16.94
C ASN A 355 -9.05 24.65 17.37
N LEU A 356 -9.86 24.62 18.43
CA LEU A 356 -10.25 25.83 19.14
C LEU A 356 -9.06 26.29 20.01
N VAL A 357 -8.57 27.50 19.74
CA VAL A 357 -7.37 28.02 20.41
C VAL A 357 -7.61 28.12 21.91
N GLY A 358 -6.74 27.46 22.68
CA GLY A 358 -6.80 27.47 24.14
C GLY A 358 -7.71 26.40 24.75
N THR A 359 -8.22 25.46 23.94
CA THR A 359 -8.92 24.27 24.43
C THR A 359 -8.37 23.00 23.75
N ASP A 360 -8.80 21.84 24.23
CA ASP A 360 -8.58 20.52 23.64
C ASP A 360 -9.65 20.13 22.61
N HIS A 361 -10.49 21.09 22.20
CA HIS A 361 -11.63 20.83 21.33
C HIS A 361 -11.27 21.09 19.88
N TYR A 362 -11.66 20.17 19.01
CA TYR A 362 -11.34 20.23 17.61
C TYR A 362 -12.49 19.74 16.74
N VAL A 363 -12.40 20.05 15.45
CA VAL A 363 -13.25 19.46 14.42
C VAL A 363 -12.38 19.00 13.24
N LYS A 364 -12.60 17.77 12.79
CA LYS A 364 -11.90 17.17 11.63
C LYS A 364 -12.70 17.42 10.36
N ILE A 365 -12.08 18.00 9.34
CA ILE A 365 -12.69 18.23 8.03
C ILE A 365 -11.95 17.42 6.98
N LEU A 366 -12.65 16.51 6.30
CA LEU A 366 -12.13 15.80 5.14
C LEU A 366 -12.65 16.49 3.87
N VAL A 367 -11.73 17.04 3.07
CA VAL A 367 -12.05 17.68 1.80
C VAL A 367 -11.69 16.72 0.68
N ARG A 368 -12.70 16.24 -0.06
CA ARG A 368 -12.53 15.38 -1.22
C ARG A 368 -12.26 16.13 -2.51
#